data_AF-A0A9W8QAG1-F1
#
_entry.id   AF-A0A9W8QAG1-F1
#
_cell.length_a   1.000
_cell.length_b   1.000
_cell.length_c   1.000
_cell.angle_alpha   90.00
_cell.angle_beta   90.00
_cell.angle_gamma   90.00
#
_symmetry.space_group_name_H-M   'P 1'
#
loop_
_entity.id
_entity.type
_entity.pdbx_description
1 polymer ?
#
loop_
_entity_poly.entity_id
_entity_poly.type
_entity_poly.pdbx_seq_one_letter_code
_entity_poly.pdbx_strand_id
1 'polypeptide(L)'
;MVAMVDRIAELRQEHTTQHNDTQTLFPPLETKEDVPRLQYIGFSYGTVLGNYFASLFPERVSRMVLDGVVDSYDYASGPGWSTNTQDTDKMMEIFFAGCFNAG
;
A
#
# COMPACT_ATOMS: atom_id res chain seq x y z
N MET A 1 4.77 6.92 5.88
CA MET A 1 3.79 7.20 4.80
C MET A 1 3.22 8.60 4.90
N VAL A 2 2.66 9.02 6.04
CA VAL A 2 2.16 10.40 6.25
C VAL A 2 3.22 11.46 5.90
N ALA A 3 4.41 11.38 6.52
CA ALA A 3 5.50 12.31 6.26
C ALA A 3 5.92 12.38 4.77
N MET A 4 5.78 11.29 4.02
CA MET A 4 6.07 11.29 2.57
C MET A 4 5.02 12.10 1.80
N VAL A 5 3.76 11.91 2.14
CA VAL A 5 2.63 12.66 1.56
C VAL A 5 2.76 14.15 1.87
N ASP A 6 3.11 14.49 3.11
CA ASP A 6 3.30 15.88 3.55
C ASP A 6 4.50 16.52 2.83
N ARG A 7 5.63 15.80 2.70
CA ARG A 7 6.78 16.30 1.97
C ARG A 7 6.49 16.51 0.49
N ILE A 8 5.66 15.66 -0.14
CA ILE A 8 5.20 15.87 -1.51
C ILE A 8 4.36 17.16 -1.62
N ALA A 9 3.53 17.46 -0.61
CA ALA A 9 2.76 18.70 -0.58
C ALA A 9 3.67 19.94 -0.54
N GLU A 10 4.68 19.93 0.32
CA GLU A 10 5.69 20.99 0.41
C GLU A 10 6.44 21.16 -0.91
N LEU A 11 6.94 20.06 -1.49
CA LEU A 11 7.70 20.10 -2.74
C LEU A 11 6.87 20.65 -3.92
N ARG A 12 5.57 20.33 -3.99
CA ARG A 12 4.68 20.89 -5.01
C ARG A 12 4.51 22.40 -4.86
N GLN A 13 4.44 22.90 -3.63
CA GLN A 13 4.37 24.34 -3.37
C GLN A 13 5.70 25.04 -3.74
N GLU A 14 6.84 24.47 -3.34
CA GLU A 14 8.18 24.97 -3.70
C GLU A 14 8.32 25.09 -5.23
N HIS A 15 7.94 24.05 -5.98
CA HIS A 15 7.98 24.04 -7.45
C HIS A 15 7.07 25.08 -8.10
N THR A 16 5.88 25.32 -7.54
CA THR A 16 4.93 26.34 -8.05
C THR A 16 5.50 27.75 -7.87
N THR A 17 6.22 27.99 -6.77
CA THR A 17 6.82 29.30 -6.49
C THR A 17 8.05 29.60 -7.36
N GLN A 18 8.78 28.55 -7.79
CA GLN A 18 10.02 28.72 -8.57
C GLN A 18 9.81 28.78 -10.09
N HIS A 19 8.80 28.11 -10.64
CA HIS A 19 8.54 28.09 -12.08
C HIS A 19 7.15 28.66 -12.41
N ASN A 20 7.12 29.84 -13.04
CA ASN A 20 5.97 30.37 -13.79
C ASN A 20 5.78 29.62 -15.14
N ASP A 21 6.33 28.42 -15.29
CA ASP A 21 6.47 27.76 -16.58
C ASP A 21 5.26 26.87 -16.88
N THR A 22 4.70 27.13 -18.07
CA THR A 22 3.55 26.53 -18.76
C THR A 22 3.61 25.01 -19.00
N GLN A 23 4.44 24.26 -18.28
CA GLN A 23 4.61 22.82 -18.47
C GLN A 23 4.75 22.09 -17.13
N THR A 24 3.66 22.07 -16.38
CA THR A 24 3.59 21.31 -15.14
C THR A 24 3.22 19.85 -15.45
N LEU A 25 4.12 18.90 -15.16
CA LEU A 25 3.81 17.45 -15.24
C LEU A 25 2.68 17.07 -14.27
N PHE A 26 2.46 17.93 -13.26
CA PHE A 26 1.38 17.84 -12.28
C PHE A 26 0.80 19.24 -12.09
N PRO A 27 -0.49 19.47 -12.41
CA PRO A 27 -1.09 20.79 -12.26
C PRO A 27 -0.99 21.29 -10.80
N PRO A 28 -0.90 22.62 -10.59
CA PRO A 28 -0.93 23.22 -9.26
C PRO A 28 -2.20 22.81 -8.53
N LEU A 29 -2.08 22.62 -7.21
CA LEU A 29 -3.19 22.29 -6.34
C LEU A 29 -4.16 23.47 -6.29
N GLU A 30 -5.22 23.42 -7.09
CA GLU A 30 -6.08 24.57 -7.38
C GLU A 30 -7.13 24.81 -6.27
N THR A 31 -7.35 23.80 -5.42
CA THR A 31 -8.35 23.86 -4.33
C THR A 31 -7.83 23.24 -3.02
N LYS A 32 -8.48 23.59 -1.91
CA LYS A 32 -8.23 23.03 -0.57
C LYS A 32 -8.46 21.50 -0.50
N GLU A 33 -9.10 20.92 -1.52
CA GLU A 33 -9.40 19.49 -1.66
C GLU A 33 -8.23 18.68 -2.25
N ASP A 34 -7.20 19.37 -2.73
CA ASP A 34 -6.10 18.80 -3.50
C ASP A 34 -4.89 18.44 -2.61
N VAL A 35 -5.13 18.13 -1.33
CA VAL A 35 -4.09 17.59 -0.45
C VAL A 35 -3.54 16.31 -1.10
N PRO A 36 -2.21 16.18 -1.30
CA PRO A 36 -1.65 14.97 -1.88
C PRO A 36 -2.12 13.75 -1.12
N ARG A 37 -2.45 12.69 -1.85
CA ARG A 37 -2.93 11.43 -1.29
C ARG A 37 -2.02 10.31 -1.78
N LEU A 38 -1.88 9.29 -0.95
CA LEU A 38 -1.02 8.16 -1.19
C LEU A 38 -1.60 7.28 -2.30
N GLN A 39 -0.75 6.99 -3.29
CA GLN A 39 -0.93 5.90 -4.25
C GLN A 39 -0.02 4.76 -3.79
N TYR A 40 -0.58 3.61 -3.42
CA TYR A 40 0.17 2.52 -2.78
C TYR A 40 -0.11 1.17 -3.42
N ILE A 41 0.95 0.39 -3.62
CA ILE A 41 0.86 -1.06 -3.88
C ILE A 41 1.64 -1.78 -2.79
N GLY A 42 0.97 -2.68 -2.07
CA GLY A 42 1.53 -3.42 -0.96
C GLY A 42 1.51 -4.92 -1.24
N PHE A 43 2.64 -5.58 -1.02
CA PHE A 43 2.76 -7.03 -1.12
C PHE A 43 3.12 -7.62 0.24
N SER A 44 2.52 -8.75 0.61
CA SER A 44 2.86 -9.47 1.86
C SER A 44 2.81 -8.52 3.06
N TYR A 45 3.91 -8.32 3.81
CA TYR A 45 3.98 -7.35 4.91
C TYR A 45 3.55 -5.93 4.53
N GLY A 46 3.76 -5.51 3.28
CA GLY A 46 3.26 -4.25 2.77
C GLY A 46 1.73 -4.10 2.89
N THR A 47 0.99 -5.21 2.87
CA THR A 47 -0.46 -5.19 3.10
C THR A 47 -0.85 -4.83 4.52
N VAL A 48 -0.04 -5.21 5.53
CA VAL A 48 -0.22 -4.75 6.92
C VAL A 48 -0.02 -3.24 7.01
N LEU A 49 1.07 -2.74 6.40
CA LEU A 49 1.36 -1.30 6.37
C LEU A 49 0.25 -0.51 5.67
N GLY A 50 -0.21 -1.01 4.51
CA GLY A 50 -1.32 -0.43 3.77
C GLY A 50 -2.62 -0.40 4.57
N ASN A 51 -3.00 -1.52 5.18
CA ASN A 51 -4.19 -1.62 6.04
C ASN A 51 -4.13 -0.65 7.23
N TYR A 52 -3.00 -0.59 7.94
CA TYR A 52 -2.83 0.32 9.06
C TYR A 52 -2.91 1.79 8.61
N PHE A 53 -2.26 2.12 7.50
CA PHE A 53 -2.31 3.48 6.98
C PHE A 53 -3.73 3.88 6.56
N ALA A 54 -4.44 3.01 5.83
CA ALA A 54 -5.81 3.26 5.42
C ALA A 54 -6.78 3.35 6.62
N SER A 55 -6.51 2.61 7.70
CA SER A 55 -7.32 2.65 8.91
C SER A 55 -7.10 3.91 9.74
N LEU A 56 -5.86 4.41 9.80
CA LEU A 56 -5.49 5.59 10.59
C LEU A 56 -5.70 6.91 9.83
N PHE A 57 -5.52 6.92 8.51
CA PHE A 57 -5.54 8.11 7.65
C PHE A 57 -6.34 7.86 6.37
N PRO A 58 -7.63 7.48 6.46
CA PRO A 58 -8.44 7.11 5.29
C PRO A 58 -8.54 8.25 4.25
N GLU A 59 -8.55 9.50 4.70
CA GLU A 59 -8.58 10.69 3.85
C GLU A 59 -7.30 10.94 3.07
N ARG A 60 -6.19 10.29 3.46
CA ARG A 60 -4.89 10.39 2.81
C ARG A 60 -4.64 9.26 1.80
N VAL A 61 -5.63 8.42 1.50
CA VAL A 61 -5.54 7.37 0.47
C VAL A 61 -6.20 7.85 -0.82
N SER A 62 -5.50 7.70 -1.95
CA SER A 62 -6.08 7.94 -3.28
C SER A 62 -6.42 6.61 -3.97
N ARG A 63 -5.43 5.75 -4.20
CA ARG A 63 -5.61 4.39 -4.71
C ARG A 63 -4.67 3.45 -3.97
N MET A 64 -5.18 2.28 -3.63
CA MET A 64 -4.44 1.27 -2.91
C MET A 64 -4.72 -0.10 -3.50
N VAL A 65 -3.66 -0.86 -3.75
CA VAL A 65 -3.73 -2.29 -4.14
C VAL A 65 -2.94 -3.08 -3.11
N LEU A 66 -3.57 -4.10 -2.53
CA LEU A 66 -2.96 -5.00 -1.56
C LEU A 66 -3.00 -6.41 -2.13
N ASP A 67 -1.84 -7.05 -2.26
CA ASP A 67 -1.68 -8.39 -2.86
C ASP A 67 -0.88 -9.31 -1.93
N GLY A 68 -1.32 -10.57 -1.82
CA GLY A 68 -0.88 -11.47 -0.74
C GLY A 68 -1.23 -10.91 0.64
N VAL A 69 -2.53 -10.67 0.88
CA VAL A 69 -3.05 -9.96 2.05
C VAL A 69 -2.80 -10.75 3.33
N VAL A 70 -2.08 -10.13 4.26
CA VAL A 70 -1.87 -10.61 5.62
C VAL A 70 -3.06 -10.22 6.49
N ASP A 71 -3.54 -11.13 7.34
CA ASP A 71 -4.55 -10.82 8.35
C ASP A 71 -3.97 -9.83 9.38
N SER A 72 -4.45 -8.58 9.34
CA SER A 72 -3.96 -7.51 10.21
C SER A 72 -4.34 -7.67 11.67
N TYR A 73 -5.43 -8.39 11.98
CA TYR A 73 -5.84 -8.66 13.37
C TYR A 73 -4.96 -9.74 13.99
N ASP A 74 -4.75 -10.84 13.28
CA ASP A 74 -3.82 -11.89 13.67
C ASP A 74 -2.40 -11.34 13.80
N TYR A 75 -1.96 -10.50 12.85
CA TYR A 75 -0.65 -9.85 12.89
C TYR A 75 -0.46 -8.91 14.09
N ALA A 76 -1.52 -8.25 14.54
CA ALA A 76 -1.50 -7.38 15.72
C ALA A 76 -1.56 -8.16 17.05
N SER A 77 -1.94 -9.44 17.01
CA SER A 77 -2.06 -10.28 18.19
C SER A 77 -0.69 -10.75 18.71
N GLY A 78 -0.58 -11.02 20.01
CA GLY A 78 0.70 -11.35 20.66
C GLY A 78 1.49 -12.51 20.03
N PRO A 79 0.88 -13.69 19.78
CA PRO A 79 1.54 -14.77 19.06
C PRO A 79 1.87 -14.39 17.61
N GLY A 80 1.02 -13.59 16.96
CA GLY A 80 1.24 -13.00 15.65
C GLY A 80 1.36 -14.00 14.50
N TRP A 81 0.95 -13.60 13.29
CA TRP A 81 1.25 -14.31 12.03
C TRP A 81 0.66 -15.74 11.90
N SER A 82 -0.07 -16.27 12.89
CA SER A 82 -0.45 -17.68 12.96
C SER A 82 -1.31 -18.19 11.78
N THR A 83 -2.07 -17.30 11.15
CA THR A 83 -3.00 -17.62 10.06
C THR A 83 -2.33 -17.63 8.67
N ASN A 84 -1.17 -17.00 8.52
CA ASN A 84 -0.58 -16.76 7.20
C ASN A 84 -0.01 -18.03 6.55
N THR A 85 0.22 -19.09 7.32
CA THR A 85 0.81 -20.35 6.83
C THR A 85 -0.16 -21.52 6.89
N GLN A 86 -1.44 -21.30 7.20
CA GLN A 86 -2.41 -22.37 7.41
C GLN A 86 -2.65 -23.24 6.17
N ASP A 87 -2.49 -22.68 4.96
CA ASP A 87 -2.67 -23.40 3.69
C ASP A 87 -1.38 -24.06 3.17
N THR A 88 -0.26 -23.96 3.91
CA THR A 88 1.05 -24.47 3.45
C THR A 88 0.98 -25.97 3.18
N ASP A 89 0.38 -26.74 4.09
CA ASP A 89 0.25 -28.20 3.93
C ASP A 89 -0.58 -28.56 2.69
N LYS A 90 -1.68 -27.83 2.46
CA LYS A 90 -2.52 -28.01 1.27
C LYS A 90 -1.77 -27.69 -0.02
N MET A 91 -0.94 -26.65 -0.03
CA MET A 91 -0.11 -26.33 -1.19
C MET A 91 0.95 -27.41 -1.45
N MET A 92 1.51 -28.02 -0.40
CA MET A 92 2.41 -29.16 -0.52
C MET A 92 1.70 -30.40 -1.10
N GLU A 93 0.47 -30.68 -0.65
CA GLU A 93 -0.34 -31.76 -1.22
C GLU A 93 -0.62 -31.54 -2.72
N ILE A 94 -1.02 -30.32 -3.10
CA ILE A 94 -1.26 -29.97 -4.51
C ILE A 94 0.01 -30.11 -5.34
N PHE A 95 1.16 -29.68 -4.80
CA PHE A 95 2.45 -29.82 -5.45
C PHE A 95 2.77 -31.29 -5.74
N PHE A 96 2.70 -32.16 -4.73
CA PHE A 96 3.01 -33.59 -4.91
C PHE A 96 2.01 -34.30 -5.81
N ALA A 97 0.72 -34.01 -5.70
CA ALA A 97 -0.30 -34.54 -6.60
C ALA A 97 -0.05 -34.10 -8.05
N GLY A 98 0.34 -32.83 -8.25
CA GLY A 98 0.74 -32.29 -9.54
C GLY A 98 1.94 -33.03 -10.13
N CYS A 99 2.98 -33.27 -9.33
CA CYS A 99 4.14 -34.05 -9.74
C CYS A 99 3.76 -35.49 -10.15
N PHE A 100 2.97 -36.18 -9.34
CA PHE A 100 2.52 -37.55 -9.63
C PHE A 100 1.75 -37.63 -10.97
N ASN A 101 0.89 -36.65 -11.24
CA ASN A 101 0.09 -36.61 -12.46
C ASN A 101 0.91 -36.23 -13.72
N ALA A 102 2.09 -35.61 -13.54
CA ALA A 102 2.94 -35.19 -14.65
C ALA A 102 3.82 -36.32 -15.24
N GLY A 103 4.05 -37.41 -14.47
CA GLY A 103 4.85 -38.56 -14.88
C GLY A 103 6.26 -38.57 -14.29
#